data_AF-A0A922LFT5-F1
#
_entry.id   AF-A0A922LFT5-F1
#
_cell.length_a   1.000
_cell.length_b   1.000
_cell.length_c   1.000
_cell.angle_alpha   90.00
_cell.angle_beta   90.00
_cell.angle_gamma   90.00
#
_symmetry.space_group_name_H-M   'P 1'
#
loop_
_entity.id
_entity.type
_entity.pdbx_description
1 polymer ?
#
loop_
_entity_poly.entity_id
_entity_poly.type
_entity_poly.pdbx_seq_one_letter_code
_entity_poly.pdbx_strand_id
1 'polypeptide(L)'
;MYASKAGFSTGIVTTTRVTHATPAAAYANMLHRDWESVGPSNKRGFHCVDAAAQLLTNASHVNVIMGGGAAEFYGPSDNTTFTMKGKRSDSRNLLQEWKDMQTEMNRKHVLLHTNDEFKRTDWSSVDYVLGLFAPSHLAYQLENQDQPSLAEMTEAAIKVLSRNPKGFLLLVEGGRIDHGNHENRAQYALTETLELEKAVEKALSLVDQQETLLLVTADHSHSYGVVGYPTRNTSVLDVDNTAKVSVNPFPFLSS
;
A
#
# COMPACT_ATOMS: atom_id res chain seq x y z
N MET A 1 16.69 2.61 6.70
CA MET A 1 16.75 3.25 5.36
C MET A 1 18.18 3.60 4.97
N TYR A 2 18.88 2.68 4.30
CA TYR A 2 20.24 2.91 3.79
C TYR A 2 20.26 3.84 2.56
N ALA A 3 19.24 3.77 1.70
CA ALA A 3 19.11 4.61 0.50
C ALA A 3 19.05 6.10 0.84
N SER A 4 18.17 6.50 1.76
CA SER A 4 18.10 7.89 2.25
C SER A 4 19.43 8.37 2.86
N LYS A 5 20.09 7.54 3.68
CA LYS A 5 21.42 7.86 4.23
C LYS A 5 22.50 8.04 3.15
N ALA A 6 22.36 7.36 2.02
CA ALA A 6 23.20 7.54 0.84
C ALA A 6 22.79 8.75 -0.04
N GLY A 7 21.68 9.43 0.29
CA GLY A 7 21.17 10.62 -0.39
C GLY A 7 20.20 10.33 -1.54
N PHE A 8 19.75 9.08 -1.68
CA PHE A 8 18.69 8.71 -2.62
C PHE A 8 17.34 9.19 -2.08
N SER A 9 16.44 9.58 -2.97
CA SER A 9 15.03 9.77 -2.58
C SER A 9 14.40 8.41 -2.28
N THR A 10 13.39 8.38 -1.41
CA THR A 10 12.71 7.12 -1.07
C THR A 10 11.21 7.25 -1.14
N GLY A 11 10.52 6.21 -1.60
CA GLY A 11 9.06 6.17 -1.63
C GLY A 11 8.46 4.81 -1.30
N ILE A 12 7.21 4.84 -0.85
CA ILE A 12 6.39 3.69 -0.48
C ILE A 12 5.01 3.89 -1.12
N VAL A 13 4.57 2.94 -1.93
CA VAL A 13 3.26 2.92 -2.58
C VAL A 13 2.61 1.57 -2.31
N THR A 14 1.36 1.56 -1.88
CA THR A 14 0.64 0.31 -1.60
C THR A 14 -0.87 0.46 -1.80
N THR A 15 -1.56 -0.64 -2.11
CA THR A 15 -3.03 -0.70 -2.03
C THR A 15 -3.56 -0.99 -0.62
N THR A 16 -2.70 -1.26 0.35
CA THR A 16 -3.10 -1.48 1.76
C THR A 16 -3.09 -0.19 2.57
N ARG A 17 -3.25 -0.32 3.89
CA ARG A 17 -2.91 0.78 4.80
C ARG A 17 -1.41 1.00 4.71
N VAL A 18 -0.95 2.25 4.71
CA VAL A 18 0.50 2.54 4.71
C VAL A 18 1.21 2.07 5.99
N THR A 19 0.44 1.74 7.03
CA THR A 19 0.84 1.14 8.30
C THR A 19 0.79 -0.39 8.31
N HIS A 20 0.31 -1.02 7.24
CA HIS A 20 0.28 -2.47 7.11
C HIS A 20 1.70 -3.04 7.15
N ALA A 21 1.86 -4.34 7.40
CA ALA A 21 3.16 -4.94 7.66
C ALA A 21 4.21 -4.70 6.57
N THR A 22 3.85 -4.90 5.30
CA THR A 22 4.77 -4.72 4.16
C THR A 22 5.31 -3.29 4.04
N PRO A 23 4.48 -2.22 3.96
CA PRO A 23 4.99 -0.86 3.92
C PRO A 23 5.64 -0.45 5.24
N ALA A 24 5.10 -0.89 6.39
CA ALA A 24 5.67 -0.58 7.70
C ALA A 24 7.08 -1.17 7.88
N ALA A 25 7.39 -2.32 7.28
CA ALA A 25 8.74 -2.91 7.36
C ALA A 25 9.84 -1.98 6.79
N ALA A 26 9.49 -1.02 5.94
CA ALA A 26 10.45 -0.05 5.41
C ALA A 26 10.90 1.00 6.46
N TYR A 27 10.09 1.25 7.50
CA TYR A 27 10.32 2.37 8.42
C TYR A 27 10.05 2.10 9.91
N ALA A 28 9.17 1.16 10.25
CA ALA A 28 8.72 0.91 11.61
C ALA A 28 9.49 -0.25 12.25
N ASN A 29 9.69 -0.16 13.55
CA ASN A 29 10.25 -1.21 14.40
C ASN A 29 9.23 -1.50 15.51
N MET A 30 8.56 -2.63 15.44
CA MET A 30 7.51 -3.01 16.39
C MET A 30 7.56 -4.51 16.68
N LEU A 31 7.10 -4.89 17.87
CA LEU A 31 7.04 -6.29 18.28
C LEU A 31 5.83 -7.03 17.68
N HIS A 32 4.80 -6.29 17.26
CA HIS A 32 3.59 -6.85 16.69
C HIS A 32 3.07 -5.96 15.57
N ARG A 33 2.76 -6.56 14.41
CA ARG A 33 2.32 -5.84 13.20
C ARG A 33 0.98 -5.11 13.37
N ASP A 34 0.10 -5.62 14.23
CA ASP A 34 -1.23 -5.03 14.46
C ASP A 34 -1.20 -3.69 15.23
N TRP A 35 -0.04 -3.25 15.71
CA TRP A 35 0.10 -1.95 16.37
C TRP A 35 0.22 -0.82 15.35
N GLU A 36 -0.79 -0.73 14.48
CA GLU A 36 -0.88 0.26 13.41
C GLU A 36 -1.24 1.66 13.96
N SER A 37 -2.13 1.72 14.96
CA SER A 37 -2.53 2.91 15.71
C SER A 37 -2.48 2.64 17.21
N VAL A 38 -1.96 3.61 17.97
CA VAL A 38 -1.74 3.61 19.43
C VAL A 38 -1.28 2.27 19.97
N GLY A 39 0.04 2.12 20.10
CA GLY A 39 0.64 0.90 20.63
C GLY A 39 0.34 0.68 22.12
N PRO A 40 0.53 -0.56 22.61
CA PRO A 40 0.28 -0.87 24.00
C PRO A 40 1.22 -0.09 24.92
N SER A 41 0.69 0.27 26.08
CA SER A 41 1.46 0.82 27.18
C SER A 41 1.03 0.20 28.51
N ASN A 42 1.91 0.23 29.51
CA ASN A 42 1.57 -0.24 30.85
C ASN A 42 2.17 0.65 31.95
N LYS A 43 1.68 0.45 33.18
CA LYS A 43 2.11 1.21 34.36
C LYS A 43 3.57 0.99 34.76
N ARG A 44 4.26 0.01 34.16
CA ARG A 44 5.69 -0.26 34.40
C ARG A 44 6.60 0.48 33.42
N GLY A 45 6.05 1.40 32.61
CA GLY A 45 6.80 2.21 31.66
C GLY A 45 7.06 1.53 30.32
N PHE A 46 6.46 0.36 30.06
CA PHE A 46 6.45 -0.18 28.70
C PHE A 46 5.56 0.71 27.84
N HIS A 47 6.09 1.18 26.71
CA HIS A 47 5.36 1.94 25.72
C HIS A 47 5.93 1.57 24.35
N CYS A 48 5.06 1.13 23.45
CA CYS A 48 5.41 0.91 22.06
C CYS A 48 4.80 2.00 21.20
N VAL A 49 5.65 2.63 20.37
CA VAL A 49 5.20 3.59 19.37
C VAL A 49 4.56 2.83 18.22
N ASP A 50 3.33 3.20 17.87
CA ASP A 50 2.59 2.59 16.76
C ASP A 50 3.18 2.92 15.38
N ALA A 51 2.80 2.13 14.36
CA ALA A 51 3.26 2.32 12.99
C ALA A 51 2.94 3.72 12.46
N ALA A 52 1.75 4.25 12.70
CA ALA A 52 1.37 5.59 12.22
C ALA A 52 2.27 6.68 12.84
N ALA A 53 2.53 6.62 14.15
CA ALA A 53 3.44 7.55 14.82
C ALA A 53 4.90 7.37 14.37
N GLN A 54 5.36 6.13 14.14
CA GLN A 54 6.70 5.88 13.61
C GLN A 54 6.88 6.36 12.16
N LEU A 55 5.81 6.47 11.38
CA LEU A 55 5.88 7.05 10.04
C LEU A 55 6.33 8.52 10.10
N LEU A 56 5.81 9.28 11.06
CA LEU A 56 6.20 10.68 11.25
C LEU A 56 7.64 10.84 11.72
N THR A 57 8.15 9.92 12.55
CA THR A 57 9.49 10.04 13.11
C THR A 57 10.55 9.38 12.22
N ASN A 58 10.42 8.07 12.01
CA ASN A 58 11.41 7.26 11.31
C ASN A 58 11.36 7.49 9.79
N ALA A 59 10.18 7.80 9.23
CA ALA A 59 9.98 8.07 7.81
C ALA A 59 9.71 9.54 7.48
N SER A 60 10.05 10.47 8.39
CA SER A 60 10.00 11.93 8.14
C SER A 60 10.73 12.36 6.85
N HIS A 61 11.72 11.59 6.40
CA HIS A 61 12.53 11.86 5.21
C HIS A 61 12.05 11.11 3.95
N VAL A 62 11.04 10.25 4.05
CA VAL A 62 10.49 9.56 2.89
C VAL A 62 9.71 10.58 2.05
N ASN A 63 10.10 10.71 0.78
CA ASN A 63 9.54 11.71 -0.13
C ASN A 63 8.11 11.38 -0.54
N VAL A 64 7.78 10.12 -0.72
CA VAL A 64 6.45 9.73 -1.21
C VAL A 64 5.92 8.57 -0.39
N ILE A 65 4.78 8.75 0.25
CA ILE A 65 4.04 7.68 0.89
C ILE A 65 2.61 7.74 0.38
N MET A 66 2.15 6.70 -0.31
CA MET A 66 0.80 6.63 -0.86
C MET A 66 0.13 5.28 -0.61
N GLY A 67 -1.14 5.32 -0.23
CA GLY A 67 -1.98 4.14 -0.02
C GLY A 67 -3.26 4.48 0.73
N GLY A 68 -3.74 3.57 1.56
CA GLY A 68 -4.85 3.81 2.49
C GLY A 68 -4.40 3.98 3.93
N GLY A 69 -5.35 3.85 4.86
CA GLY A 69 -5.11 3.79 6.30
C GLY A 69 -5.24 5.11 7.04
N ALA A 70 -5.94 6.10 6.47
CA ALA A 70 -6.09 7.41 7.11
C ALA A 70 -6.63 7.31 8.55
N ALA A 71 -7.51 6.35 8.84
CA ALA A 71 -8.11 6.19 10.17
C ALA A 71 -7.10 5.86 11.29
N GLU A 72 -5.88 5.40 10.96
CA GLU A 72 -4.82 5.17 11.95
C GLU A 72 -4.16 6.48 12.45
N PHE A 73 -4.41 7.60 11.75
CA PHE A 73 -3.70 8.88 11.95
C PHE A 73 -4.52 9.94 12.70
N TYR A 74 -5.82 9.73 12.93
CA TYR A 74 -6.67 10.68 13.65
C TYR A 74 -7.58 9.97 14.66
N GLY A 75 -8.17 10.74 15.58
CA GLY A 75 -9.06 10.25 16.61
C GLY A 75 -10.55 10.27 16.20
N PRO A 76 -11.44 9.64 16.99
CA PRO A 76 -12.87 9.54 16.68
C PRO A 76 -13.62 10.87 16.54
N SER A 77 -13.08 11.95 17.12
CA SER A 77 -13.69 13.28 17.17
C SER A 77 -13.07 14.27 16.18
N ASP A 78 -12.01 13.88 15.46
CA ASP A 78 -11.36 14.74 14.47
C ASP A 78 -12.26 14.89 13.23
N ASN A 79 -12.33 16.12 12.71
CA ASN A 79 -13.04 16.40 11.47
C ASN A 79 -12.14 16.07 10.28
N THR A 80 -12.57 15.14 9.43
CA THR A 80 -11.80 14.71 8.24
C THR A 80 -12.70 14.65 7.01
N THR A 81 -12.09 14.52 5.84
CA THR A 81 -12.83 14.27 4.58
C THR A 81 -13.47 12.87 4.55
N PHE A 82 -13.04 11.96 5.43
CA PHE A 82 -13.59 10.62 5.54
C PHE A 82 -14.81 10.58 6.45
N THR A 83 -15.80 9.78 6.07
CA THR A 83 -16.99 9.51 6.89
C THR A 83 -16.69 8.56 8.07
N MET A 84 -15.53 7.90 8.07
CA MET A 84 -15.12 6.95 9.09
C MET A 84 -14.43 7.63 10.27
N LYS A 85 -14.82 7.25 11.49
CA LYS A 85 -14.15 7.69 12.72
C LYS A 85 -12.72 7.15 12.79
N GLY A 86 -11.80 7.98 13.29
CA GLY A 86 -10.42 7.62 13.49
C GLY A 86 -10.24 6.64 14.65
N LYS A 87 -9.10 5.95 14.68
CA LYS A 87 -8.77 4.91 15.66
C LYS A 87 -7.86 5.39 16.78
N ARG A 88 -7.31 6.59 16.70
CA ARG A 88 -6.39 7.09 17.73
C ARG A 88 -7.11 7.42 19.02
N SER A 89 -6.62 6.86 20.13
CA SER A 89 -7.14 7.10 21.49
C SER A 89 -6.25 8.01 22.34
N ASP A 90 -5.20 8.57 21.78
CA ASP A 90 -4.18 9.39 22.46
C ASP A 90 -4.33 10.90 22.19
N SER A 91 -5.47 11.31 21.61
CA SER A 91 -5.80 12.69 21.25
C SER A 91 -4.84 13.34 20.23
N ARG A 92 -3.98 12.56 19.57
CA ARG A 92 -3.09 13.05 18.51
C ARG A 92 -3.79 13.05 17.16
N ASN A 93 -3.49 14.06 16.37
CA ASN A 93 -3.86 14.12 14.95
C ASN A 93 -2.57 14.13 14.13
N LEU A 94 -2.13 12.94 13.74
CA LEU A 94 -0.86 12.74 13.04
C LEU A 94 -0.86 13.30 11.62
N LEU A 95 -2.04 13.50 11.01
CA LEU A 95 -2.13 14.16 9.71
C LEU A 95 -1.71 15.62 9.83
N GLN A 96 -2.21 16.30 10.86
CA GLN A 96 -1.82 17.67 11.15
C GLN A 96 -0.36 17.76 11.61
N GLU A 97 0.08 16.88 12.52
CA GLU A 97 1.48 16.85 12.97
C GLU A 97 2.47 16.62 11.81
N TRP A 98 2.15 15.74 10.85
CA TRP A 98 2.99 15.53 9.67
C TRP A 98 3.09 16.81 8.84
N LYS A 99 1.96 17.48 8.60
CA LYS A 99 1.91 18.73 7.82
C LYS A 99 2.71 19.86 8.49
N ASP A 100 2.55 20.00 9.81
CA ASP A 100 3.28 21.00 10.59
C ASP A 100 4.77 20.73 10.54
N MET A 101 5.19 19.47 10.73
CA MET A 101 6.60 19.07 10.64
C MET A 101 7.21 19.38 9.26
N GLN A 102 6.52 19.08 8.16
CA GLN A 102 7.05 19.40 6.83
C GLN A 102 7.12 20.93 6.58
N THR A 103 6.19 21.68 7.15
CA THR A 103 6.18 23.16 7.10
C THR A 103 7.37 23.74 7.87
N GLU A 104 7.61 23.27 9.09
CA GLU A 104 8.75 23.69 9.93
C GLU A 104 10.10 23.38 9.26
N MET A 105 10.17 22.28 8.51
CA MET A 105 11.36 21.91 7.72
C MET A 105 11.49 22.69 6.39
N ASN A 106 10.59 23.63 6.10
CA ASN A 106 10.54 24.41 4.87
C ASN A 106 10.54 23.54 3.59
N ARG A 107 9.77 22.45 3.62
CA ARG A 107 9.65 21.50 2.50
C ARG A 107 8.39 21.77 1.70
N LYS A 108 8.48 21.64 0.38
CA LYS A 108 7.30 21.65 -0.50
C LYS A 108 6.58 20.32 -0.33
N HIS A 109 5.44 20.33 0.33
CA HIS A 109 4.73 19.11 0.71
C HIS A 109 3.25 19.18 0.39
N VAL A 110 2.63 18.01 0.24
CA VAL A 110 1.18 17.88 0.06
C VAL A 110 0.63 16.68 0.81
N LEU A 111 -0.51 16.88 1.47
CA LEU A 111 -1.34 15.83 2.07
C LEU A 111 -2.56 15.64 1.18
N LEU A 112 -2.80 14.42 0.71
CA LEU A 112 -3.87 14.08 -0.23
C LEU A 112 -4.81 13.05 0.39
N HIS A 113 -6.11 13.23 0.22
CA HIS A 113 -7.14 12.30 0.71
C HIS A 113 -8.11 11.80 -0.37
N THR A 114 -8.14 12.47 -1.51
CA THR A 114 -9.06 12.17 -2.61
C THR A 114 -8.33 11.99 -3.94
N ASN A 115 -8.94 11.22 -4.83
CA ASN A 115 -8.45 11.04 -6.20
C ASN A 115 -8.45 12.36 -7.00
N ASP A 116 -9.36 13.23 -6.66
CA ASP A 116 -9.51 14.55 -7.25
C ASP A 116 -8.34 15.48 -6.90
N GLU A 117 -7.89 15.48 -5.64
CA GLU A 117 -6.65 16.16 -5.23
C GLU A 117 -5.44 15.52 -5.90
N PHE A 118 -5.38 14.19 -5.98
CA PHE A 118 -4.32 13.46 -6.66
C PHE A 118 -4.16 13.89 -8.12
N LYS A 119 -5.26 13.90 -8.89
CA LYS A 119 -5.25 14.28 -10.31
C LYS A 119 -4.87 15.73 -10.55
N ARG A 120 -5.22 16.63 -9.63
CA ARG A 120 -4.90 18.07 -9.72
C ARG A 120 -3.51 18.43 -9.21
N THR A 121 -2.80 17.48 -8.59
CA THR A 121 -1.47 17.73 -8.03
C THR A 121 -0.45 17.89 -9.16
N ASP A 122 0.25 19.03 -9.15
CA ASP A 122 1.44 19.21 -9.98
C ASP A 122 2.63 18.52 -9.32
N TRP A 123 2.88 17.28 -9.76
CA TRP A 123 3.98 16.45 -9.25
C TRP A 123 5.35 17.10 -9.44
N SER A 124 5.50 18.09 -10.34
CA SER A 124 6.76 18.79 -10.59
C SER A 124 7.10 19.84 -9.53
N SER A 125 6.16 20.24 -8.68
CA SER A 125 6.35 21.29 -7.66
C SER A 125 6.30 20.82 -6.20
N VAL A 126 6.07 19.53 -5.94
CA VAL A 126 6.02 18.94 -4.59
C VAL A 126 7.19 17.99 -4.35
N ASP A 127 7.85 18.08 -3.20
CA ASP A 127 9.00 17.25 -2.83
C ASP A 127 8.65 16.12 -1.85
N TYR A 128 7.58 16.33 -1.06
CA TYR A 128 7.08 15.39 -0.04
C TYR A 128 5.57 15.16 -0.19
N VAL A 129 5.14 13.92 -0.24
CA VAL A 129 3.75 13.52 -0.48
C VAL A 129 3.33 12.51 0.58
N LEU A 130 2.22 12.79 1.26
CA LEU A 130 1.47 11.81 2.02
C LEU A 130 0.07 11.69 1.40
N GLY A 131 -0.18 10.62 0.66
CA GLY A 131 -1.47 10.34 0.02
C GLY A 131 -2.18 9.18 0.71
N LEU A 132 -3.26 9.46 1.41
CA LEU A 132 -4.07 8.45 2.10
C LEU A 132 -5.47 8.47 1.51
N PHE A 133 -5.78 7.61 0.55
CA PHE A 133 -7.00 7.68 -0.28
C PHE A 133 -8.16 6.84 0.25
N ALA A 134 -7.99 6.20 1.41
CA ALA A 134 -9.02 5.44 2.09
C ALA A 134 -8.81 5.47 3.62
N PRO A 135 -9.88 5.35 4.42
CA PRO A 135 -9.74 5.25 5.87
C PRO A 135 -9.08 3.92 6.31
N SER A 136 -9.28 2.83 5.56
CA SER A 136 -8.60 1.54 5.73
C SER A 136 -7.79 1.22 4.47
N HIS A 137 -7.68 -0.04 4.05
CA HIS A 137 -7.14 -0.40 2.74
C HIS A 137 -7.87 0.33 1.61
N LEU A 138 -7.21 0.49 0.46
CA LEU A 138 -7.91 0.89 -0.76
C LEU A 138 -8.97 -0.17 -1.11
N ALA A 139 -9.98 0.24 -1.88
CA ALA A 139 -10.92 -0.69 -2.47
C ALA A 139 -10.17 -1.66 -3.37
N TYR A 140 -10.69 -2.88 -3.52
CA TYR A 140 -10.24 -3.74 -4.61
C TYR A 140 -10.47 -3.03 -5.95
N GLN A 141 -9.63 -3.29 -6.93
CA GLN A 141 -9.69 -2.69 -8.26
C GLN A 141 -11.05 -2.92 -8.95
N LEU A 142 -11.72 -4.05 -8.68
CA LEU A 142 -13.07 -4.35 -9.18
C LEU A 142 -14.16 -3.46 -8.56
N GLU A 143 -13.92 -2.96 -7.36
CA GLU A 143 -14.87 -2.16 -6.57
C GLU A 143 -14.46 -0.67 -6.52
N ASN A 144 -13.25 -0.34 -6.98
CA ASN A 144 -12.70 1.00 -6.94
C ASN A 144 -13.48 1.94 -7.87
N GLN A 145 -14.16 2.94 -7.29
CA GLN A 145 -14.94 3.95 -8.01
C GLN A 145 -14.19 5.28 -8.15
N ASP A 146 -13.39 5.66 -7.14
CA ASP A 146 -12.78 7.00 -7.07
C ASP A 146 -11.53 7.05 -6.18
N GLN A 147 -10.62 6.10 -6.37
CA GLN A 147 -9.27 6.10 -5.77
C GLN A 147 -8.23 5.92 -6.88
N PRO A 148 -7.03 6.51 -6.75
CA PRO A 148 -5.97 6.29 -7.71
C PRO A 148 -5.57 4.81 -7.72
N SER A 149 -5.36 4.28 -8.92
CA SER A 149 -4.88 2.93 -9.15
C SER A 149 -3.42 2.77 -8.69
N LEU A 150 -2.96 1.52 -8.53
CA LEU A 150 -1.57 1.25 -8.14
C LEU A 150 -0.60 1.78 -9.20
N ALA A 151 -0.94 1.63 -10.47
CA ALA A 151 -0.17 2.15 -11.58
C ALA A 151 -0.08 3.70 -11.56
N GLU A 152 -1.19 4.39 -11.29
CA GLU A 152 -1.19 5.86 -11.19
C GLU A 152 -0.35 6.35 -10.00
N MET A 153 -0.51 5.74 -8.83
CA MET A 153 0.31 6.07 -7.66
C MET A 153 1.80 5.81 -7.92
N THR A 154 2.13 4.72 -8.62
CA THR A 154 3.52 4.40 -9.01
C THR A 154 4.09 5.47 -9.95
N GLU A 155 3.32 5.89 -10.95
CA GLU A 155 3.71 6.96 -11.88
C GLU A 155 3.96 8.28 -11.14
N ALA A 156 3.06 8.69 -10.24
CA ALA A 156 3.21 9.90 -9.44
C ALA A 156 4.44 9.83 -8.53
N ALA A 157 4.68 8.68 -7.89
CA ALA A 157 5.87 8.48 -7.07
C ALA A 157 7.16 8.64 -7.88
N ILE A 158 7.26 7.98 -9.04
CA ILE A 158 8.44 8.07 -9.91
C ILE A 158 8.65 9.52 -10.37
N LYS A 159 7.59 10.27 -10.73
CA LYS A 159 7.69 11.69 -11.13
C LYS A 159 8.31 12.57 -10.04
N VAL A 160 8.01 12.32 -8.77
CA VAL A 160 8.59 13.07 -7.64
C VAL A 160 10.02 12.62 -7.37
N LEU A 161 10.25 11.31 -7.33
CA LEU A 161 11.50 10.69 -6.89
C LEU A 161 12.64 10.81 -7.92
N SER A 162 12.34 10.69 -9.22
CA SER A 162 13.33 10.67 -10.30
C SER A 162 14.05 12.00 -10.50
N ARG A 163 13.55 13.09 -9.93
CA ARG A 163 14.21 14.40 -9.97
C ARG A 163 15.48 14.46 -9.13
N ASN A 164 15.69 13.51 -8.21
CA ASN A 164 16.94 13.43 -7.47
C ASN A 164 18.02 12.78 -8.35
N PRO A 165 19.10 13.50 -8.72
CA PRO A 165 20.13 12.98 -9.61
C PRO A 165 20.94 11.84 -8.97
N LYS A 166 20.83 11.61 -7.66
CA LYS A 166 21.41 10.42 -7.02
C LYS A 166 20.58 9.15 -7.23
N GLY A 167 19.37 9.26 -7.76
CA GLY A 167 18.42 8.16 -7.91
C GLY A 167 17.47 8.03 -6.72
N PHE A 168 16.71 6.93 -6.72
CA PHE A 168 15.71 6.66 -5.70
C PHE A 168 15.55 5.17 -5.39
N LEU A 169 14.93 4.87 -4.25
CA LEU A 169 14.40 3.56 -3.91
C LEU A 169 12.88 3.68 -3.76
N LEU A 170 12.12 2.87 -4.50
CA LEU A 170 10.67 2.84 -4.44
C LEU A 170 10.18 1.43 -4.12
N LEU A 171 9.40 1.30 -3.05
CA LEU A 171 8.64 0.09 -2.75
C LEU A 171 7.22 0.25 -3.31
N VAL A 172 6.77 -0.70 -4.13
CA VAL A 172 5.40 -0.77 -4.66
C VAL A 172 4.79 -2.11 -4.26
N GLU A 173 3.63 -2.09 -3.62
CA GLU A 173 2.96 -3.29 -3.12
C GLU A 173 1.53 -3.43 -3.68
N GLY A 174 1.28 -4.54 -4.37
CA GLY A 174 -0.07 -5.03 -4.69
C GLY A 174 -0.69 -5.79 -3.53
N GLY A 175 -0.80 -5.18 -2.35
CA GLY A 175 -1.02 -5.92 -1.10
C GLY A 175 -2.42 -6.51 -0.94
N ARG A 176 -3.40 -6.06 -1.73
CA ARG A 176 -4.75 -6.65 -1.75
C ARG A 176 -4.84 -8.00 -2.47
N ILE A 177 -3.79 -8.45 -3.16
CA ILE A 177 -3.69 -9.83 -3.70
C ILE A 177 -3.84 -10.85 -2.56
N ASP A 178 -3.16 -10.61 -1.45
CA ASP A 178 -3.21 -11.43 -0.23
C ASP A 178 -4.64 -11.52 0.33
N HIS A 179 -5.29 -10.36 0.51
CA HIS A 179 -6.66 -10.31 1.02
C HIS A 179 -7.64 -11.07 0.12
N GLY A 180 -7.50 -10.96 -1.21
CA GLY A 180 -8.35 -11.68 -2.15
C GLY A 180 -8.20 -13.20 -2.02
N ASN A 181 -6.99 -13.67 -1.73
CA ASN A 181 -6.72 -15.09 -1.46
C ASN A 181 -7.26 -15.52 -0.08
N HIS A 182 -7.07 -14.73 0.97
CA HIS A 182 -7.65 -15.01 2.29
C HIS A 182 -9.18 -15.10 2.28
N GLU A 183 -9.84 -14.32 1.42
CA GLU A 183 -11.29 -14.36 1.19
C GLU A 183 -11.73 -15.52 0.25
N ASN A 184 -10.80 -16.30 -0.31
CA ASN A 184 -11.03 -17.30 -1.36
C ASN A 184 -11.76 -16.72 -2.60
N ARG A 185 -11.49 -15.45 -2.94
CA ARG A 185 -12.06 -14.74 -4.09
C ARG A 185 -11.03 -14.64 -5.20
N ALA A 186 -10.87 -15.71 -5.98
CA ALA A 186 -9.88 -15.80 -7.06
C ALA A 186 -9.95 -14.62 -8.06
N GLN A 187 -11.16 -14.19 -8.44
CA GLN A 187 -11.34 -13.03 -9.33
C GLN A 187 -10.71 -11.75 -8.76
N TYR A 188 -10.83 -11.54 -7.45
CA TYR A 188 -10.26 -10.37 -6.77
C TYR A 188 -8.74 -10.49 -6.72
N ALA A 189 -8.20 -11.61 -6.25
CA ALA A 189 -6.76 -11.84 -6.18
C ALA A 189 -6.06 -11.69 -7.55
N LEU A 190 -6.64 -12.27 -8.61
CA LEU A 190 -6.09 -12.19 -9.97
C LEU A 190 -6.22 -10.77 -10.55
N THR A 191 -7.31 -10.06 -10.27
CA THR A 191 -7.45 -8.67 -10.74
C THR A 191 -6.47 -7.73 -10.03
N GLU A 192 -6.23 -7.91 -8.74
CA GLU A 192 -5.17 -7.18 -8.02
C GLU A 192 -3.77 -7.53 -8.55
N THR A 193 -3.55 -8.77 -8.98
CA THR A 193 -2.28 -9.19 -9.60
C THR A 193 -2.07 -8.49 -10.95
N LEU A 194 -3.11 -8.39 -11.77
CA LEU A 194 -3.10 -7.61 -13.00
C LEU A 194 -2.85 -6.11 -12.73
N GLU A 195 -3.34 -5.58 -11.62
CA GLU A 195 -3.08 -4.20 -11.24
C GLU A 195 -1.61 -3.97 -10.82
N LEU A 196 -0.98 -4.94 -10.15
CA LEU A 196 0.47 -4.93 -9.90
C LEU A 196 1.28 -5.04 -11.20
N GLU A 197 0.88 -5.88 -12.15
CA GLU A 197 1.50 -5.97 -13.48
C GLU A 197 1.52 -4.60 -14.17
N LYS A 198 0.37 -3.91 -14.22
CA LYS A 198 0.28 -2.57 -14.82
C LYS A 198 1.20 -1.56 -14.14
N ALA A 199 1.36 -1.65 -12.81
CA ALA A 199 2.29 -0.80 -12.08
C ALA A 199 3.75 -1.08 -12.45
N VAL A 200 4.12 -2.35 -12.66
CA VAL A 200 5.44 -2.75 -13.15
C VAL A 200 5.67 -2.24 -14.57
N GLU A 201 4.73 -2.44 -15.49
CA GLU A 201 4.80 -1.92 -16.86
C GLU A 201 4.95 -0.40 -16.87
N LYS A 202 4.17 0.28 -16.03
CA LYS A 202 4.25 1.73 -15.87
C LYS A 202 5.62 2.16 -15.37
N ALA A 203 6.18 1.49 -14.37
CA ALA A 203 7.51 1.79 -13.86
C ALA A 203 8.58 1.61 -14.95
N LEU A 204 8.54 0.48 -15.69
CA LEU A 204 9.45 0.21 -16.81
C LEU A 204 9.37 1.27 -17.90
N SER A 205 8.20 1.88 -18.13
CA SER A 205 8.02 2.95 -19.11
C SER A 205 8.64 4.30 -18.70
N LEU A 206 8.93 4.48 -17.40
CA LEU A 206 9.35 5.76 -16.82
C LEU A 206 10.81 5.79 -16.38
N VAL A 207 11.53 4.68 -16.45
CA VAL A 207 12.90 4.53 -15.95
C VAL A 207 13.83 4.03 -17.05
N ASP A 208 15.12 4.40 -16.97
CA ASP A 208 16.15 3.78 -17.79
C ASP A 208 16.55 2.44 -17.16
N GLN A 209 16.32 1.35 -17.88
CA GLN A 209 16.63 -0.01 -17.43
C GLN A 209 18.14 -0.29 -17.34
N GLN A 210 19.00 0.55 -17.93
CA GLN A 210 20.45 0.45 -17.76
C GLN A 210 20.92 0.94 -16.39
N GLU A 211 20.14 1.83 -15.75
CA GLU A 211 20.48 2.44 -14.47
C GLU A 211 19.54 2.00 -13.33
N THR A 212 18.45 1.28 -13.67
CA THR A 212 17.40 0.91 -12.72
C THR A 212 17.31 -0.61 -12.55
N LEU A 213 17.52 -1.08 -11.33
CA LEU A 213 17.16 -2.44 -10.93
C LEU A 213 15.70 -2.49 -10.50
N LEU A 214 14.88 -3.22 -11.25
CA LEU A 214 13.50 -3.54 -10.89
C LEU A 214 13.42 -5.00 -10.43
N LEU A 215 12.90 -5.23 -9.23
CA LEU A 215 12.70 -6.56 -8.66
C LEU A 215 11.23 -6.78 -8.32
N VAL A 216 10.65 -7.87 -8.83
CA VAL A 216 9.30 -8.32 -8.50
C VAL A 216 9.41 -9.62 -7.72
N THR A 217 8.77 -9.68 -6.56
CA THR A 217 8.72 -10.87 -5.70
C THR A 217 7.42 -10.90 -4.92
N ALA A 218 7.13 -12.03 -4.28
CA ALA A 218 6.14 -12.15 -3.23
C ALA A 218 6.85 -12.29 -1.87
N ASP A 219 6.19 -11.86 -0.80
CA ASP A 219 6.59 -12.11 0.59
C ASP A 219 6.26 -13.54 1.00
N HIS A 220 5.12 -14.07 0.56
CA HIS A 220 4.75 -15.48 0.62
C HIS A 220 3.73 -15.85 -0.46
N SER A 221 3.44 -17.14 -0.59
CA SER A 221 2.36 -17.65 -1.46
C SER A 221 1.07 -17.87 -0.66
N HIS A 222 0.06 -18.43 -1.32
CA HIS A 222 -1.20 -18.88 -0.74
C HIS A 222 -1.49 -20.31 -1.20
N SER A 223 -2.45 -20.99 -0.56
CA SER A 223 -2.93 -22.32 -0.98
C SER A 223 -3.81 -22.26 -2.23
N TYR A 224 -3.41 -21.47 -3.24
CA TYR A 224 -4.11 -21.33 -4.51
C TYR A 224 -3.76 -22.51 -5.43
N GLY A 225 -4.77 -23.20 -5.96
CA GLY A 225 -4.60 -24.33 -6.86
C GLY A 225 -5.41 -24.17 -8.14
N VAL A 226 -4.77 -24.38 -9.29
CA VAL A 226 -5.46 -24.55 -10.57
C VAL A 226 -5.68 -26.05 -10.79
N VAL A 227 -6.93 -26.49 -10.75
CA VAL A 227 -7.31 -27.91 -10.77
C VAL A 227 -8.31 -28.21 -11.89
N GLY A 228 -8.48 -29.50 -12.20
CA GLY A 228 -9.32 -29.96 -13.30
C GLY A 228 -8.53 -30.23 -14.59
N TYR A 229 -9.26 -30.39 -15.68
CA TYR A 229 -8.78 -30.61 -17.04
C TYR A 229 -9.34 -29.57 -18.03
N PRO A 230 -9.33 -28.25 -17.70
CA PRO A 230 -9.92 -27.23 -18.56
C PRO A 230 -9.26 -27.21 -19.95
N THR A 231 -10.06 -26.89 -20.97
CA THR A 231 -9.51 -26.64 -22.31
C THR A 231 -8.76 -25.31 -22.34
N ARG A 232 -7.87 -25.13 -23.33
CA ARG A 232 -7.06 -23.89 -23.48
C ARG A 232 -7.88 -22.59 -23.45
N ASN A 233 -9.14 -22.62 -23.87
CA ASN A 233 -9.99 -21.44 -23.99
C ASN A 233 -10.95 -21.24 -22.80
N THR A 234 -10.91 -22.13 -21.80
CA THR A 234 -11.73 -22.02 -20.59
C THR A 234 -11.17 -20.90 -19.71
N SER A 235 -12.03 -20.03 -19.19
CA SER A 235 -11.60 -18.98 -18.27
C SER A 235 -10.99 -19.59 -17.01
N VAL A 236 -9.93 -18.98 -16.48
CA VAL A 236 -9.30 -19.38 -15.21
C VAL A 236 -10.26 -19.21 -14.00
N LEU A 237 -11.34 -18.45 -14.18
CA LEU A 237 -12.37 -18.22 -13.16
C LEU A 237 -13.56 -19.17 -13.28
N ASP A 238 -13.66 -19.95 -14.36
CA ASP A 238 -14.77 -20.86 -14.57
C ASP A 238 -14.57 -22.17 -13.82
N VAL A 239 -15.68 -22.79 -13.42
CA VAL A 239 -15.66 -24.17 -12.93
C VAL A 239 -15.42 -25.11 -14.11
N ASP A 240 -14.41 -25.98 -13.99
CA ASP A 240 -14.16 -27.00 -14.98
C ASP A 240 -15.24 -28.10 -14.93
N ASN A 241 -16.08 -28.13 -15.97
CA ASN A 241 -17.12 -29.14 -16.16
C ASN A 241 -16.75 -30.20 -17.21
N THR A 242 -15.47 -30.28 -17.62
CA THR A 242 -15.02 -31.20 -18.68
C THR A 242 -14.72 -32.62 -18.19
N ALA A 243 -14.63 -32.82 -16.87
CA ALA A 243 -14.47 -34.13 -16.29
C ALA A 243 -15.72 -35.00 -16.58
N LYS A 244 -15.55 -36.03 -17.42
CA LYS A 244 -16.49 -37.15 -17.50
C LYS A 244 -16.41 -37.90 -16.17
N VAL A 245 -17.34 -37.63 -15.25
CA VAL A 245 -17.40 -38.31 -13.96
C VAL A 245 -17.58 -39.81 -14.17
N SER A 246 -16.52 -40.61 -13.98
CA SER A 246 -16.71 -41.95 -13.41
C SER A 246 -16.94 -41.73 -11.92
N VAL A 247 -18.11 -42.12 -11.43
CA VAL A 247 -18.51 -41.97 -10.03
C VAL A 247 -17.44 -42.59 -9.12
N ASN A 248 -16.58 -41.76 -8.55
CA ASN A 248 -15.67 -42.13 -7.48
C ASN A 248 -15.85 -41.10 -6.36
N PRO A 249 -16.30 -41.49 -5.15
CA PRO A 249 -16.99 -40.62 -4.21
C PRO A 249 -16.06 -39.77 -3.34
N PHE A 250 -14.80 -39.58 -3.74
CA PHE A 250 -13.84 -38.79 -2.98
C PHE A 250 -13.34 -37.61 -3.84
N PRO A 251 -14.08 -36.49 -3.85
CA PRO A 251 -13.53 -35.23 -4.30
C PRO A 251 -12.63 -34.76 -3.17
N PHE A 252 -11.35 -34.57 -3.45
CA PHE A 252 -10.35 -34.29 -2.43
C PHE A 252 -10.76 -33.06 -1.58
N LEU A 253 -11.02 -33.34 -0.29
CA LEU A 253 -11.16 -32.44 0.87
C LEU A 253 -12.57 -31.91 1.19
N SER A 254 -13.19 -32.62 2.13
CA SER A 254 -14.30 -32.22 3.01
C SER A 254 -13.77 -31.71 4.36
N SER A 255 -14.55 -30.81 4.98
CA SER A 255 -14.53 -30.25 6.36
C SER A 255 -13.36 -29.36 6.78
#